data_AF-A0A016SN94-F1
#
_entry.id   AF-A0A016SN94-F1
#
_cell.length_a   1.000
_cell.length_b   1.000
_cell.length_c   1.000
_cell.angle_alpha   90.00
_cell.angle_beta   90.00
_cell.angle_gamma   90.00
#
_symmetry.space_group_name_H-M   'P 1'
#
loop_
_entity.id
_entity.type
_entity.pdbx_description
1 polymer ?
#
loop_
_entity_poly.entity_id
_entity_poly.type
_entity_poly.pdbx_seq_one_letter_code
_entity_poly.pdbx_strand_id
1 'polypeptide(L)'
;MVLILVHARMEGSKCVCEPQWKGPICLEHETCPEGQTKVGKTCIANICQHGGTLAVGRKEVECICEVPWDGRYCERLACWRKTKFGQDKRFRNQVDHCVCTNYFEGDNCDKIIGCMNGGELQDHRCICKEGFGGEVCEKRCQKGQVT
;
A
#
# COMPACT_ATOMS: atom_id res chain seq x y z
N MET A 1 -4.45 -0.80 15.12
CA MET A 1 -3.67 -2.05 15.00
C MET A 1 -4.68 -3.16 14.73
N VAL A 2 -4.76 -3.63 13.49
CA VAL A 2 -5.66 -4.74 13.11
C VAL A 2 -4.99 -6.03 13.57
N LEU A 3 -5.66 -6.78 14.44
CA LEU A 3 -5.18 -8.09 14.88
C LEU A 3 -5.76 -9.13 13.93
N ILE A 4 -4.95 -9.57 12.98
CA ILE A 4 -5.28 -10.72 12.13
C ILE A 4 -5.36 -11.94 13.05
N LEU A 5 -6.51 -12.60 13.09
CA LEU A 5 -6.64 -13.88 13.79
C LEU A 5 -6.12 -14.98 12.87
N VAL A 6 -4.93 -15.48 13.17
CA VAL A 6 -4.34 -16.65 12.51
C VAL A 6 -4.50 -17.86 13.42
N HIS A 7 -5.01 -18.97 12.89
CA HIS A 7 -5.17 -20.23 13.62
C HIS A 7 -3.92 -21.10 13.48
N ALA A 8 -2.82 -20.63 14.05
CA ALA A 8 -1.54 -21.31 13.98
C ALA A 8 -0.74 -21.17 15.28
N ARG A 9 0.23 -22.08 15.44
CA ARG A 9 1.25 -22.03 16.48
C ARG A 9 2.64 -22.03 15.85
N MET A 10 3.59 -21.43 16.55
CA MET A 10 5.00 -21.50 16.17
C MET A 10 5.62 -22.76 16.76
N GLU A 11 6.17 -23.61 15.90
CA GLU A 11 7.01 -24.75 16.29
C GLU A 11 8.42 -24.52 15.74
N GLY A 12 9.34 -24.10 16.61
CA GLY A 12 10.67 -23.62 16.19
C GLY A 12 10.55 -22.39 15.30
N SER A 13 11.04 -22.49 14.06
CA SER A 13 10.95 -21.43 13.03
C SER A 13 9.82 -21.65 12.02
N LYS A 14 8.97 -22.66 12.21
CA LYS A 14 7.86 -22.99 11.31
C LYS A 14 6.52 -22.57 11.91
N CYS A 15 5.68 -21.94 11.09
CA CYS A 15 4.29 -21.74 11.40
C CYS A 15 3.52 -23.03 11.09
N VAL A 16 2.85 -23.60 12.09
CA VAL A 16 2.09 -24.84 11.98
C VAL A 16 0.63 -24.53 12.29
N CYS A 17 -0.28 -24.87 11.37
CA CYS A 17 -1.70 -24.62 11.56
C CYS A 17 -2.25 -25.42 12.75
N GLU A 18 -3.19 -24.81 13.47
CA GLU A 18 -4.00 -25.50 14.46
C GLU A 18 -4.81 -26.63 13.78
N PRO A 19 -5.22 -27.67 14.53
CA PRO A 19 -6.04 -28.73 13.97
C PRO A 19 -7.28 -28.18 13.26
N GLN A 20 -7.64 -28.75 12.11
CA GLN A 20 -8.75 -28.32 11.25
C GLN A 20 -8.52 -27.02 10.47
N TRP A 21 -7.34 -26.44 10.54
CA TRP A 21 -6.95 -25.27 9.75
C TRP A 21 -5.83 -25.61 8.77
N LYS A 22 -5.85 -24.96 7.60
CA LYS A 22 -4.92 -25.21 6.50
C LYS A 22 -4.62 -23.92 5.73
N GLY A 23 -3.78 -24.07 4.69
CA GLY A 23 -3.36 -22.99 3.81
C GLY A 23 -2.06 -22.30 4.28
N PRO A 24 -1.51 -21.39 3.47
CA PRO A 24 -0.19 -20.80 3.70
C PRO A 24 -0.11 -19.94 4.97
N ILE A 25 -1.25 -19.45 5.45
CA ILE A 25 -1.36 -18.62 6.66
C ILE A 25 -2.46 -19.12 7.62
N CYS A 26 -2.87 -20.39 7.51
CA CYS A 26 -3.78 -21.04 8.46
C CYS A 26 -5.11 -20.31 8.71
N LEU A 27 -5.75 -19.84 7.63
CA LEU A 27 -7.07 -19.19 7.65
C LEU A 27 -8.17 -20.03 7.01
N GLU A 28 -7.82 -21.07 6.26
CA GLU A 28 -8.80 -21.96 5.65
C GLU A 28 -9.16 -23.06 6.65
N HIS A 29 -10.44 -23.41 6.77
CA HIS A 29 -10.89 -24.49 7.64
C HIS A 29 -11.20 -25.74 6.82
N GLU A 30 -10.87 -26.93 7.32
CA GLU A 30 -11.04 -28.21 6.60
C GLU A 30 -12.48 -28.49 6.14
N THR A 31 -13.47 -28.02 6.91
CA THR A 31 -14.89 -28.17 6.56
C THR A 31 -15.38 -27.17 5.51
N CYS A 32 -14.58 -26.17 5.17
CA CYS A 32 -14.92 -25.21 4.13
C CYS A 32 -14.44 -25.72 2.76
N PRO A 33 -15.17 -25.39 1.67
CA PRO A 33 -14.68 -25.62 0.32
C PRO A 33 -13.29 -25.02 0.11
N GLU A 34 -12.55 -25.56 -0.85
CA GLU A 34 -11.21 -25.08 -1.18
C GLU A 34 -11.19 -23.57 -1.46
N GLY A 35 -10.22 -22.86 -0.86
CA GLY A 35 -10.09 -21.41 -1.00
C GLY A 35 -11.10 -20.59 -0.20
N GLN A 36 -11.89 -21.20 0.69
CA GLN A 36 -12.82 -20.48 1.58
C GLN A 36 -12.30 -20.41 3.02
N THR A 37 -12.52 -19.24 3.63
CA THR A 37 -12.13 -18.94 5.00
C THR A 37 -13.34 -19.05 5.92
N LYS A 38 -13.15 -19.64 7.10
CA LYS A 38 -14.21 -19.76 8.10
C LYS A 38 -14.31 -18.47 8.91
N VAL A 39 -15.48 -17.83 8.85
CA VAL A 39 -15.82 -16.64 9.63
C VAL A 39 -16.98 -16.98 10.55
N GLY A 40 -16.69 -17.13 11.84
CA GLY A 40 -17.66 -17.62 12.82
C GLY A 40 -18.13 -19.04 12.48
N LYS A 41 -19.39 -19.17 12.05
CA LYS A 41 -20.01 -20.44 11.66
C LYS A 41 -20.19 -20.61 10.15
N THR A 42 -19.76 -19.64 9.35
CA THR A 42 -19.98 -19.60 7.90
C THR A 42 -18.65 -19.68 7.16
N CYS A 43 -18.64 -20.32 6.00
CA CYS A 43 -17.52 -20.26 5.06
C CYS A 43 -17.77 -19.15 4.05
N ILE A 44 -16.79 -18.28 3.84
CA ILE A 44 -16.89 -17.22 2.84
C ILE A 44 -15.72 -17.30 1.85
N ALA A 45 -16.01 -17.01 0.59
CA ALA A 45 -14.99 -16.81 -0.43
C ALA A 45 -14.21 -15.52 -0.14
N ASN A 46 -13.00 -15.41 -0.71
CA ASN A 46 -12.24 -14.17 -0.62
C ASN A 46 -12.99 -13.02 -1.34
N ILE A 47 -13.40 -12.01 -0.57
CA ILE A 47 -14.10 -10.81 -1.07
C ILE A 47 -13.14 -9.68 -1.46
N CYS A 48 -11.85 -9.84 -1.17
CA CYS A 48 -10.83 -8.86 -1.47
C CYS A 48 -10.44 -8.91 -2.95
N GLN A 49 -10.39 -7.74 -3.60
CA GLN A 49 -10.02 -7.59 -5.00
C GLN A 49 -8.50 -7.48 -5.16
N HIS A 50 -8.03 -7.58 -6.42
CA HIS A 50 -6.65 -7.35 -6.82
C HIS A 50 -5.59 -8.11 -6.00
N GLY A 51 -5.90 -9.37 -5.65
CA GLY A 51 -4.98 -10.22 -4.88
C GLY A 51 -4.93 -9.91 -3.38
N GLY A 52 -5.84 -9.07 -2.86
CA GLY A 52 -5.94 -8.80 -1.43
C GLY A 52 -6.20 -10.06 -0.62
N THR A 53 -5.64 -10.09 0.59
CA THR A 53 -5.80 -11.22 1.52
C THR A 53 -6.89 -10.92 2.55
N LEU A 54 -7.80 -11.88 2.73
CA LEU A 54 -8.84 -11.79 3.75
C LEU A 54 -8.25 -11.92 5.15
N ALA A 55 -8.45 -10.92 6.00
CA ALA A 55 -8.10 -10.94 7.41
C ALA A 55 -9.36 -11.06 8.26
N VAL A 56 -9.42 -12.11 9.08
CA VAL A 56 -10.53 -12.32 10.01
C VAL A 56 -10.13 -11.80 11.37
N GLY A 57 -10.80 -10.76 11.85
CA GLY A 57 -10.67 -10.25 13.21
C GLY A 57 -11.67 -10.92 14.15
N ARG A 58 -11.64 -10.53 15.44
CA ARG A 58 -12.59 -11.06 16.45
C ARG A 58 -14.05 -10.63 16.21
N LYS A 59 -14.28 -9.50 15.54
CA LYS A 59 -15.62 -8.92 15.33
C LYS A 59 -15.92 -8.55 13.87
N GLU A 60 -14.91 -8.50 13.01
CA GLU A 60 -15.04 -7.99 11.65
C GLU A 60 -14.09 -8.71 10.70
N VAL A 61 -14.40 -8.63 9.41
CA VAL A 61 -13.56 -9.12 8.32
C VAL A 61 -13.03 -7.91 7.58
N GLU A 62 -11.72 -7.89 7.33
CA GLU A 62 -11.02 -6.83 6.62
C GLU A 62 -10.19 -7.40 5.48
N CYS A 63 -9.77 -6.54 4.55
CA CYS A 63 -8.88 -6.90 3.47
C CYS A 63 -7.50 -6.27 3.66
N ILE A 64 -6.47 -7.11 3.63
CA ILE A 64 -5.08 -6.66 3.53
C ILE A 64 -4.79 -6.47 2.05
N CYS A 65 -4.70 -5.21 1.63
CA CYS A 65 -4.56 -4.87 0.23
C CYS A 65 -3.11 -4.84 -0.22
N GLU A 66 -2.83 -5.56 -1.31
CA GLU A 66 -1.58 -5.47 -2.05
C GLU A 66 -1.36 -4.06 -2.61
N VAL A 67 -0.12 -3.62 -2.66
CA VAL A 67 0.23 -2.33 -3.26
C VAL A 67 -0.04 -2.43 -4.78
N PRO A 68 -0.70 -1.44 -5.41
CA PRO A 68 -1.06 -0.11 -4.92
C PRO A 68 -2.52 0.07 -4.47
N TRP A 69 -3.25 -1.00 -4.17
CA TRP A 69 -4.69 -0.94 -3.93
C TRP A 69 -5.04 -0.53 -2.51
N ASP A 70 -6.19 0.10 -2.31
CA ASP A 70 -6.79 0.36 -1.00
C ASP A 70 -8.33 0.29 -1.08
N GLY A 71 -9.01 0.74 -0.02
CA GLY A 71 -10.45 0.59 0.11
C GLY A 71 -10.80 -0.57 1.03
N ARG A 72 -12.11 -0.80 1.23
CA ARG A 72 -12.58 -1.84 2.16
C ARG A 72 -12.30 -3.24 1.62
N TYR A 73 -12.35 -3.39 0.31
CA TYR A 73 -12.21 -4.63 -0.43
C TYR A 73 -11.07 -4.56 -1.46
N CYS A 74 -10.11 -3.66 -1.28
CA CYS A 74 -8.99 -3.45 -2.22
C CYS A 74 -9.43 -3.06 -3.65
N GLU A 75 -10.60 -2.44 -3.76
CA GLU A 75 -11.23 -2.08 -5.02
C GLU A 75 -10.71 -0.77 -5.61
N ARG A 76 -10.04 0.05 -4.80
CA ARG A 76 -9.63 1.41 -5.19
C ARG A 76 -8.14 1.47 -5.46
N LEU A 77 -7.78 2.00 -6.62
CA LEU A 77 -6.38 2.27 -6.95
C LEU A 77 -5.85 3.42 -6.07
N ALA A 78 -4.70 3.22 -5.42
CA ALA A 78 -4.10 4.18 -4.50
C ALA A 78 -2.58 4.28 -4.71
N CYS A 79 -2.17 4.87 -5.83
CA CYS A 79 -0.77 4.90 -6.27
C CYS A 79 0.21 5.57 -5.31
N TRP A 80 -0.26 6.43 -4.39
CA TRP A 80 0.54 6.95 -3.29
C TRP A 80 1.12 5.83 -2.40
N ARG A 81 0.50 4.64 -2.34
CA ARG A 81 1.04 3.46 -1.63
C ARG A 81 2.31 2.89 -2.24
N LYS A 82 2.68 3.25 -3.48
CA LYS A 82 3.97 2.88 -4.09
C LYS A 82 5.13 3.72 -3.57
N THR A 83 4.86 4.82 -2.87
CA THR A 83 5.86 5.81 -2.49
C THR A 83 6.52 5.48 -1.15
N LYS A 84 7.77 5.92 -0.98
CA LYS A 84 8.43 5.95 0.32
C LYS A 84 7.89 7.12 1.14
N PHE A 85 8.05 7.04 2.47
CA PHE A 85 7.67 8.13 3.37
C PHE A 85 8.30 9.47 2.93
N GLY A 86 7.47 10.49 2.72
CA GLY A 86 7.89 11.81 2.24
C GLY A 86 7.97 11.98 0.72
N GLN A 87 7.62 10.96 -0.07
CA GLN A 87 7.62 10.97 -1.55
C GLN A 87 6.23 10.72 -2.15
N ASP A 88 5.17 11.02 -1.41
CA ASP A 88 3.76 10.71 -1.68
C ASP A 88 3.22 11.22 -3.02
N LYS A 89 3.93 12.15 -3.66
CA LYS A 89 3.51 12.84 -4.89
C LYS A 89 4.18 12.34 -6.16
N ARG A 90 5.01 11.30 -6.09
CA ARG A 90 5.74 10.78 -7.26
C ARG A 90 4.83 10.01 -8.23
N PHE A 91 3.86 9.28 -7.70
CA PHE A 91 2.88 8.52 -8.49
C PHE A 91 1.49 9.17 -8.45
N ARG A 92 0.74 9.02 -9.54
CA ARG A 92 -0.68 9.35 -9.62
C ARG A 92 -1.48 8.18 -10.20
N ASN A 93 -2.77 8.13 -9.86
CA ASN A 93 -3.70 7.18 -10.43
C ASN A 93 -3.96 7.51 -11.90
N GLN A 94 -3.92 6.50 -12.77
CA GLN A 94 -4.38 6.57 -14.16
C GLN A 94 -5.27 5.37 -14.47
N VAL A 95 -6.59 5.59 -14.43
CA VAL A 95 -7.64 4.60 -14.71
C VAL A 95 -7.47 3.31 -13.90
N ASP A 96 -6.62 2.39 -14.35
CA ASP A 96 -6.35 1.06 -13.80
C ASP A 96 -4.87 0.83 -13.39
N HIS A 97 -3.98 1.78 -13.61
CA HIS A 97 -2.55 1.66 -13.27
C HIS A 97 -1.94 2.95 -12.71
N CYS A 98 -0.72 2.84 -12.18
CA CYS A 98 0.02 3.97 -11.64
C CYS A 98 1.01 4.51 -12.67
N VAL A 99 1.05 5.84 -12.78
CA VAL A 99 2.05 6.54 -13.58
C VAL A 99 2.74 7.61 -12.77
N CYS A 100 3.92 8.02 -13.23
CA CYS A 100 4.61 9.16 -12.63
C CYS A 100 3.81 10.45 -12.82
N THR A 101 3.93 11.35 -11.85
CA THR A 101 3.51 12.75 -12.05
C THR A 101 4.49 13.44 -12.99
N ASN A 102 4.10 14.60 -13.54
CA ASN A 102 4.81 15.27 -14.64
C ASN A 102 6.27 15.68 -14.33
N TYR A 103 6.71 15.56 -13.07
CA TYR A 103 8.03 15.97 -12.60
C TYR A 103 8.96 14.79 -12.32
N PHE A 104 8.48 13.55 -12.51
CA PHE A 104 9.23 12.33 -12.24
C PHE A 104 9.16 11.35 -13.41
N GLU A 105 10.19 10.50 -13.54
CA GLU A 105 10.24 9.41 -14.52
C GLU A 105 10.92 8.15 -13.97
N GLY A 106 10.92 7.10 -14.82
CA GLY A 106 11.48 5.79 -14.52
C GLY A 106 10.45 4.85 -13.88
N ASP A 107 10.79 3.57 -13.81
CA ASP A 107 9.86 2.51 -13.36
C ASP A 107 9.32 2.74 -11.94
N ASN A 108 10.13 3.40 -11.10
CA ASN A 108 9.79 3.74 -9.72
C ASN A 108 9.52 5.24 -9.51
N CYS A 109 9.44 6.05 -10.58
CA CYS A 109 9.29 7.50 -10.51
C CYS A 109 10.37 8.18 -9.64
N ASP A 110 11.60 7.65 -9.67
CA ASP A 110 12.68 8.08 -8.78
C ASP A 110 13.57 9.18 -9.37
N LYS A 111 13.46 9.45 -10.67
CA LYS A 111 14.25 10.44 -11.38
C LYS A 111 13.46 11.74 -11.52
N ILE A 112 14.02 12.84 -11.05
CA ILE A 112 13.42 14.17 -11.21
C ILE A 112 13.73 14.70 -12.62
N ILE A 113 12.68 15.09 -13.35
CA ILE A 113 12.76 15.63 -14.71
C ILE A 113 12.26 17.07 -14.83
N GLY A 114 11.72 17.63 -13.75
CA GLY A 114 11.25 19.01 -13.74
C GLY A 114 10.96 19.52 -12.34
N CYS A 115 10.83 20.83 -12.24
CA CYS A 115 10.61 21.54 -10.98
C CYS A 115 9.36 22.42 -11.06
N MET A 116 8.63 22.54 -9.95
CA MET A 116 7.50 23.45 -9.79
C MET A 116 7.98 24.85 -9.40
N ASN A 117 7.05 25.83 -9.46
CA ASN A 117 7.23 27.16 -8.89
C ASN A 117 8.53 27.89 -9.34
N GLY A 118 8.94 27.68 -10.59
CA GLY A 118 10.12 28.32 -11.17
C GLY A 118 11.46 27.81 -10.65
N GLY A 119 11.49 26.65 -9.98
CA GLY A 119 12.74 25.97 -9.62
C GLY A 119 13.54 25.54 -10.85
N GLU A 120 14.85 25.40 -10.67
CA GLU A 120 15.78 25.00 -11.74
C GLU A 120 16.28 23.57 -11.51
N LEU A 121 16.23 22.75 -12.55
CA LEU A 121 16.74 21.37 -12.48
C LEU A 121 18.26 21.40 -12.71
N GLN A 122 19.02 20.98 -11.70
CA GLN A 122 20.47 20.84 -11.76
C GLN A 122 20.87 19.48 -11.17
N ASP A 123 21.62 18.68 -11.92
CA ASP A 123 22.08 17.34 -11.51
C ASP A 123 20.97 16.45 -10.89
N HIS A 124 19.82 16.37 -11.57
CA HIS A 124 18.63 15.63 -11.12
C HIS A 124 18.05 16.08 -9.77
N ARG A 125 18.28 17.33 -9.38
CA ARG A 125 17.68 17.95 -8.19
C ARG A 125 17.12 19.31 -8.53
N CYS A 126 16.05 19.71 -7.84
CA CYS A 126 15.47 21.02 -8.01
C CYS A 126 16.10 22.04 -7.06
N ILE A 127 16.61 23.12 -7.62
CA ILE A 127 17.04 24.31 -6.89
C ILE A 127 15.84 25.26 -6.81
N CYS A 128 15.26 25.39 -5.62
CA CYS A 128 14.03 26.15 -5.42
C CYS A 128 14.28 27.65 -5.30
N LYS A 129 13.33 28.45 -5.80
CA LYS A 129 13.32 29.89 -5.59
C LYS A 129 12.93 30.22 -4.15
N GLU A 130 13.21 31.45 -3.74
CA GLU A 130 12.90 31.95 -2.39
C GLU A 130 11.43 31.72 -2.03
N GLY A 131 11.19 31.18 -0.83
CA GLY A 131 9.85 30.89 -0.33
C GLY A 131 9.25 29.56 -0.78
N PHE A 132 9.99 28.73 -1.52
CA PHE A 132 9.58 27.39 -1.92
C PHE A 132 10.59 26.32 -1.51
N GLY A 133 10.12 25.11 -1.23
CA GLY A 133 10.93 23.95 -0.91
C GLY A 133 10.23 22.65 -1.26
N GLY A 134 10.79 21.52 -0.83
CA GLY A 134 10.33 20.20 -1.25
C GLY A 134 11.20 19.62 -2.35
N GLU A 135 10.87 18.41 -2.79
CA GLU A 135 11.68 17.65 -3.75
C GLU A 135 11.65 18.28 -5.15
N VAL A 136 10.49 18.80 -5.54
CA VAL A 136 10.28 19.48 -6.82
C VAL A 136 9.78 20.91 -6.60
N CYS A 137 10.13 21.52 -5.48
CA CYS A 137 9.73 22.88 -5.10
C CYS A 137 8.21 23.07 -4.93
N GLU A 138 7.49 22.01 -4.56
CA GLU A 138 6.03 22.01 -4.45
C GLU A 138 5.48 22.58 -3.13
N LYS A 139 6.33 22.73 -2.12
CA LYS A 139 5.94 23.24 -0.80
C LYS A 139 6.23 24.72 -0.72
N ARG A 140 5.32 25.48 -0.13
CA ARG A 140 5.57 26.88 0.23
C ARG A 140 6.21 26.93 1.61
N CYS A 141 7.38 27.54 1.74
CA CYS A 141 8.02 27.75 3.04
C CYS A 141 7.21 28.74 3.87
N GLN A 142 7.09 28.48 5.17
CA GLN A 142 6.52 29.47 6.09
C GLN A 142 7.49 30.64 6.25
N LYS A 143 6.97 31.84 6.51
CA LYS A 143 7.79 33.04 6.71
C LYS A 143 8.83 32.78 7.81
N GLY A 144 10.12 32.97 7.50
CA GLY A 144 11.23 32.80 8.44
C GLY A 144 11.99 31.47 8.35
N GLN A 145 11.58 30.53 7.49
CA GLN A 145 12.40 29.35 7.17
C GLN A 145 13.25 29.60 5.93
N VAL A 146 14.57 29.46 6.05
CA VAL A 146 15.51 29.48 4.94
C VAL A 146 15.61 28.06 4.36
N THR A 147 15.57 27.97 3.04
CA THR A 147 15.66 26.74 2.23
C THR A 147 17.06 26.14 2.24
#